data_AF-A0A5B2UK51-F1
#
_entry.id   AF-A0A5B2UK51-F1
#
_cell.length_a   1.000
_cell.length_b   1.000
_cell.length_c   1.000
_cell.angle_alpha   90.00
_cell.angle_beta   90.00
_cell.angle_gamma   90.00
#
_symmetry.space_group_name_H-M   'P 1'
#
loop_
_entity.id
_entity.type
_entity.pdbx_description
1 polymer ?
#
loop_
_entity_poly.entity_id
_entity_poly.type
_entity_poly.pdbx_seq_one_letter_code
_entity_poly.pdbx_strand_id
1 'polypeptide(L)'
;MSTSPLSQDQSSRARKNYTVLMQRLASIGNAPVAHAVGCDEATISRMKPEKFEQFAQILAVLDLKIVPSEMRCFNQRDIEAIFHQAKRWMEHVQNVDQLEEG
;
A
#
# COMPACT_ATOMS: atom_id res chain seq x y z
N MET A 1 9.09 -25.90 10.67
CA MET A 1 9.01 -24.44 10.41
C MET A 1 8.61 -23.77 11.71
N SER A 2 9.48 -22.93 12.27
CA SER A 2 9.20 -22.26 13.55
C SER A 2 8.16 -21.17 13.34
N THR A 3 7.00 -21.30 13.98
CA THR A 3 5.93 -20.29 13.95
C THR A 3 6.27 -19.18 14.94
N SER A 4 7.13 -18.25 14.54
CA SER A 4 7.39 -17.05 15.34
C SER A 4 6.21 -16.07 15.25
N PRO A 5 5.91 -15.33 16.33
CA PRO A 5 4.96 -14.21 16.25
C PRO A 5 5.43 -13.18 15.21
N LEU A 6 4.50 -12.32 14.74
CA LEU A 6 4.82 -11.30 13.74
C LEU A 6 6.03 -10.47 14.18
N SER A 7 6.97 -10.24 13.26
CA SER A 7 8.03 -9.26 13.47
C SER A 7 7.48 -7.85 13.68
N GLN A 8 8.30 -6.94 14.18
CA GLN A 8 7.93 -5.53 14.35
C GLN A 8 7.49 -4.88 13.02
N ASP A 9 8.19 -5.18 11.93
CA ASP A 9 7.87 -4.66 10.60
C ASP A 9 6.56 -5.24 10.06
N GLN A 10 6.35 -6.55 10.22
CA GLN A 10 5.08 -7.20 9.85
C GLN A 10 3.92 -6.62 10.67
N SER A 11 4.12 -6.40 11.96
CA SER A 11 3.11 -5.78 12.85
C SER A 11 2.78 -4.35 12.41
N SER A 12 3.80 -3.57 12.05
CA SER A 12 3.63 -2.21 11.51
C SER A 12 2.86 -2.22 10.19
N ARG A 13 3.21 -3.12 9.26
CA ARG A 13 2.55 -3.28 7.96
C ARG A 13 1.10 -3.74 8.11
N ALA A 14 0.83 -4.70 9.00
CA ALA A 14 -0.51 -5.19 9.29
C ALA A 14 -1.42 -4.06 9.78
N ARG A 15 -0.95 -3.21 10.70
CA ARG A 15 -1.71 -2.04 11.15
C ARG A 15 -2.03 -1.09 10.00
N LYS A 16 -1.05 -0.76 9.15
CA LYS A 16 -1.26 0.10 7.97
C LYS A 16 -2.27 -0.50 6.99
N ASN A 17 -2.15 -1.80 6.69
CA ASN A 17 -3.08 -2.52 5.83
C ASN A 17 -4.52 -2.45 6.38
N TYR A 18 -4.70 -2.73 7.67
CA TYR A 18 -6.01 -2.65 8.33
C TYR A 18 -6.61 -1.25 8.28
N THR A 19 -5.82 -0.21 8.58
CA THR A 19 -6.26 1.18 8.52
C THR A 19 -6.76 1.55 7.12
N VAL A 20 -6.00 1.23 6.06
CA VAL A 20 -6.41 1.52 4.68
C VAL A 20 -7.69 0.77 4.32
N LEU A 21 -7.77 -0.51 4.67
CA LEU A 21 -8.96 -1.33 4.43
C LEU A 21 -10.21 -0.73 5.10
N MET A 22 -10.11 -0.34 6.38
CA MET A 22 -11.25 0.23 7.12
C MET A 22 -11.65 1.61 6.61
N GLN A 23 -10.69 2.47 6.27
CA GLN A 23 -10.99 3.77 5.68
C GLN A 23 -11.74 3.63 4.35
N ARG A 24 -11.30 2.71 3.47
CA ARG A 24 -11.97 2.48 2.18
C ARG A 24 -13.32 1.80 2.34
N LEU A 25 -13.43 0.83 3.24
CA LEU A 25 -14.71 0.20 3.56
C LEU A 25 -15.71 1.21 4.11
N ALA A 26 -15.29 2.14 4.98
CA ALA A 26 -16.16 3.19 5.49
C ALA A 26 -16.61 4.17 4.40
N SER A 27 -15.74 4.49 3.43
CA SER A 27 -16.07 5.36 2.30
C SER A 27 -17.05 4.73 1.31
N ILE A 28 -17.03 3.40 1.13
CA ILE A 28 -17.88 2.69 0.16
C ILE A 28 -19.17 2.18 0.82
N GLY A 29 -19.08 1.73 2.07
CA GLY A 29 -20.17 1.10 2.83
C GLY A 29 -20.13 -0.44 2.78
N ASN A 30 -20.77 -1.07 3.76
CA ASN A 30 -20.78 -2.54 3.86
C ASN A 30 -21.72 -3.17 2.83
N ALA A 31 -22.91 -2.60 2.59
CA ALA A 31 -23.89 -3.17 1.67
C ALA A 31 -23.36 -3.30 0.22
N PRO A 32 -22.72 -2.27 -0.39
CA PRO A 32 -22.18 -2.40 -1.74
C PRO A 32 -21.06 -3.44 -1.84
N VAL A 33 -20.20 -3.51 -0.81
CA VAL A 33 -19.12 -4.50 -0.75
C VAL A 33 -19.70 -5.91 -0.62
N ALA A 34 -20.66 -6.12 0.29
CA ALA A 34 -21.32 -7.40 0.52
C ALA A 34 -21.98 -7.92 -0.77
N HIS A 35 -22.73 -7.06 -1.46
CA HIS A 35 -23.33 -7.37 -2.75
C HIS A 35 -22.27 -7.79 -3.79
N ALA A 36 -21.16 -7.06 -3.91
CA ALA A 36 -20.11 -7.36 -4.87
C ALA A 36 -19.35 -8.67 -4.57
N VAL A 37 -19.19 -9.03 -3.30
CA VAL A 37 -18.53 -10.28 -2.89
C VAL A 37 -19.48 -11.47 -2.76
N GLY A 38 -20.79 -11.28 -2.98
CA GLY A 38 -21.79 -12.35 -2.93
C GLY A 38 -22.15 -12.79 -1.51
N CYS A 39 -22.12 -11.90 -0.52
CA CYS A 39 -22.56 -12.19 0.85
C CYS A 39 -23.56 -11.16 1.37
N ASP A 40 -24.20 -11.46 2.50
CA ASP A 40 -25.07 -10.49 3.17
C ASP A 40 -24.27 -9.41 3.92
N GLU A 41 -24.87 -8.23 4.09
CA GLU A 41 -24.23 -7.10 4.78
C GLU A 41 -23.85 -7.44 6.23
N ALA A 42 -24.67 -8.27 6.89
CA ALA A 42 -24.40 -8.70 8.26
C ALA A 42 -23.12 -9.54 8.36
N THR A 43 -22.73 -10.25 7.30
CA THR A 43 -21.49 -11.02 7.22
C THR A 43 -20.29 -10.09 7.21
N ILE A 44 -20.31 -9.04 6.38
CA ILE A 44 -19.26 -8.00 6.38
C ILE A 44 -19.19 -7.28 7.73
N SER A 45 -20.34 -7.04 8.37
CA SER A 45 -20.39 -6.45 9.70
C SER A 45 -19.73 -7.36 10.76
N ARG A 46 -20.07 -8.66 10.77
CA ARG A 46 -19.50 -9.67 11.69
C ARG A 46 -18.01 -9.93 11.51
N MET A 47 -17.45 -9.64 10.32
CA MET A 47 -16.02 -9.77 10.08
C MET A 47 -15.19 -8.69 10.79
N LYS A 48 -15.81 -7.58 11.21
CA LYS A 48 -15.13 -6.50 11.91
C LYS A 48 -15.12 -6.71 13.43
N PRO A 49 -14.03 -6.33 14.11
CA PRO A 49 -12.70 -5.99 13.57
C PRO A 49 -11.82 -7.22 13.26
N GLU A 50 -12.04 -8.34 13.94
CA GLU A 50 -11.04 -9.39 14.13
C GLU A 50 -10.65 -10.11 12.83
N LYS A 51 -11.60 -10.40 11.94
CA LYS A 51 -11.30 -11.10 10.68
C LYS A 51 -10.53 -10.21 9.72
N PHE A 52 -10.82 -8.91 9.71
CA PHE A 52 -10.07 -7.97 8.89
C PHE A 52 -8.69 -7.67 9.44
N GLU A 53 -8.51 -7.67 10.76
CA GLU A 53 -7.18 -7.63 11.38
C GLU A 53 -6.37 -8.88 11.02
N GLN A 54 -6.97 -10.06 11.13
CA GLN A 54 -6.34 -11.33 10.71
C GLN A 54 -5.95 -11.29 9.23
N PHE A 55 -6.82 -10.79 8.36
CA PHE A 55 -6.51 -10.63 6.95
C PHE A 55 -5.33 -9.67 6.71
N ALA A 56 -5.30 -8.55 7.41
CA ALA A 56 -4.19 -7.59 7.32
C ALA A 56 -2.85 -8.19 7.82
N GLN A 57 -2.89 -9.03 8.85
CA GLN A 57 -1.73 -9.79 9.35
C GLN A 57 -1.26 -10.83 8.34
N ILE A 58 -2.16 -11.59 7.72
CA ILE A 58 -1.83 -12.54 6.65
C ILE A 58 -1.09 -11.83 5.52
N LEU A 59 -1.63 -10.72 5.02
CA LEU A 59 -0.97 -9.92 3.99
C LEU A 59 0.43 -9.46 4.44
N ALA A 60 0.58 -9.04 5.69
CA ALA A 60 1.86 -8.60 6.19
C ALA A 60 2.90 -9.73 6.26
N VAL A 61 2.50 -10.94 6.65
CA VAL A 61 3.35 -12.14 6.65
C VAL A 61 3.78 -12.52 5.23
N LEU A 62 2.90 -12.33 4.25
CA LEU A 62 3.17 -12.58 2.83
C LEU A 62 3.95 -11.45 2.14
N ASP A 63 4.46 -10.47 2.90
CA ASP A 63 5.14 -9.28 2.38
C ASP A 63 4.31 -8.42 1.41
N LEU A 64 2.98 -8.47 1.56
CA LEU A 64 2.02 -7.70 0.78
C LEU A 64 1.55 -6.44 1.52
N LYS A 65 1.38 -5.36 0.76
CA LYS A 65 0.82 -4.08 1.21
C LYS A 65 -0.47 -3.78 0.47
N ILE A 66 -1.45 -3.20 1.17
CA ILE A 66 -2.65 -2.64 0.55
C ILE A 66 -2.36 -1.21 0.13
N VAL A 67 -2.60 -0.90 -1.13
CA VAL A 67 -2.42 0.44 -1.70
C VAL A 67 -3.68 0.76 -2.52
N PRO A 68 -4.26 1.97 -2.38
CA PRO A 68 -5.38 2.40 -3.22
C PRO A 68 -5.06 2.31 -4.71
N SER A 69 -6.04 1.96 -5.53
CA SER A 69 -5.84 1.68 -6.96
C SER A 69 -5.44 2.91 -7.78
N GLU A 70 -5.74 4.12 -7.30
CA GLU A 70 -5.31 5.37 -7.91
C GLU A 70 -3.80 5.63 -7.75
N MET A 71 -3.14 4.94 -6.80
CA MET A 71 -1.71 5.09 -6.56
C MET A 71 -0.92 4.07 -7.38
N ARG A 72 0.26 4.47 -7.85
CA ARG A 72 1.19 3.59 -8.54
C ARG A 72 2.29 3.11 -7.60
N CYS A 73 2.61 1.82 -7.67
CA CYS A 73 3.74 1.23 -6.97
C CYS A 73 4.94 1.16 -7.92
N PHE A 74 6.06 1.73 -7.50
CA PHE A 74 7.32 1.67 -8.24
C PHE A 74 8.35 0.87 -7.44
N ASN A 75 9.31 0.28 -8.16
CA ASN A 75 10.48 -0.30 -7.51
C ASN A 75 11.33 0.83 -6.93
N GLN A 76 11.69 0.71 -5.65
CA GLN A 76 12.47 1.73 -4.97
C GLN A 76 13.81 2.00 -5.67
N ARG A 77 14.48 0.97 -6.18
CA ARG A 77 15.79 1.11 -6.85
C ARG A 77 15.68 1.90 -8.14
N ASP A 78 14.61 1.72 -8.89
CA ASP A 78 14.38 2.44 -10.14
C ASP A 78 14.18 3.92 -9.87
N ILE A 79 13.39 4.24 -8.83
CA ILE A 79 13.17 5.63 -8.40
C ILE A 79 14.47 6.26 -7.89
N GLU A 80 15.24 5.56 -7.05
CA GLU A 80 16.55 6.02 -6.57
C GLU A 80 17.53 6.30 -7.72
N ALA A 81 17.59 5.43 -8.72
CA ALA A 81 18.43 5.62 -9.90
C ALA A 81 18.01 6.87 -10.70
N ILE A 82 16.71 7.07 -10.91
CA ILE A 82 16.17 8.26 -11.59
C ILE A 82 16.54 9.52 -10.81
N PHE A 83 16.34 9.54 -9.49
CA PHE A 83 16.70 10.68 -8.64
C PHE A 83 18.19 10.97 -8.64
N HIS A 84 19.02 9.94 -8.57
CA HIS A 84 20.47 10.09 -8.62
C HIS A 84 20.92 10.67 -9.97
N GLN A 85 20.37 10.18 -11.08
CA GLN A 85 20.65 10.70 -12.43
C GLN A 85 20.20 12.15 -12.57
N ALA A 86 18.99 12.49 -12.11
CA ALA A 86 18.46 13.85 -12.15
C ALA A 86 19.33 14.82 -11.33
N LYS A 87 19.72 14.42 -10.12
CA LYS A 87 20.63 15.22 -9.28
C LYS A 87 21.96 15.48 -9.99
N ARG A 88 22.58 14.43 -10.53
CA ARG A 88 23.84 14.55 -11.26
C ARG A 88 23.70 15.48 -12.47
N TRP A 89 22.61 15.38 -13.23
CA TRP A 89 22.39 16.26 -14.38
C TRP A 89 22.23 17.73 -13.96
N MET A 90 21.44 18.01 -12.92
CA MET A 90 21.29 19.36 -12.35
C MET A 90 22.62 19.95 -11.84
N GLU A 91 23.52 19.13 -11.29
CA GLU A 91 24.86 19.58 -10.89
C GLU A 91 25.76 19.95 -12.08
N HIS A 92 25.51 19.38 -13.27
CA HIS A 92 26.28 19.66 -14.49
C HIS A 92 25.74 20.86 -15.30
N VAL A 93 24.46 21.21 -15.15
CA VAL A 93 23.87 22.39 -15.80
C VAL A 93 24.31 23.66 -15.06
N GLN A 94 25.23 24.43 -15.62
CA GLN A 94 25.75 25.66 -15.00
C GLN A 94 25.28 26.97 -15.67
N ASN A 95 24.59 26.90 -16.83
CA ASN A 95 24.01 28.08 -17.50
C ASN A 95 22.69 27.75 -18.20
N VAL A 96 21.81 28.74 -18.32
CA VAL A 96 20.45 28.62 -18.92
C VAL A 96 20.48 28.17 -20.38
N ASP A 97 21.53 28.52 -21.13
CA ASP A 97 21.68 28.17 -22.55
C ASP A 97 21.79 26.65 -22.82
N GLN A 98 22.04 25.83 -21.80
CA GLN A 98 22.13 24.36 -21.93
C GLN A 98 20.77 23.64 -21.80
N LEU A 99 19.68 24.38 -21.57
CA LEU A 99 18.34 23.83 -21.36
C LEU A 99 17.48 23.79 -22.64
N GLU A 100 17.93 24.37 -23.76
CA GLU A 100 17.12 24.54 -24.98
C GLU A 100 17.36 23.49 -26.09
N GLU A 101 18.39 22.64 -25.98
CA GLU A 101 18.65 21.57 -26.96
C GLU A 101 18.29 20.18 -26.39
N GLY A 102 17.01 19.79 -26.54
CA GLY A 102 16.51 18.45 -26.18
C GLY A 102 15.05 18.22 -26.50
#